data_AF-A0A2M7J9F6-F1
#
_entry.id   AF-A0A2M7J9F6-F1
#
_cell.length_a   1.000
_cell.length_b   1.000
_cell.length_c   1.000
_cell.angle_alpha   90.00
_cell.angle_beta   90.00
_cell.angle_gamma   90.00
#
_symmetry.space_group_name_H-M   'P 1'
#
loop_
_entity.id
_entity.type
_entity.pdbx_description
1 polymer ?
#
loop_
_entity_poly.entity_id
_entity_poly.type
_entity_poly.pdbx_seq_one_letter_code
_entity_poly.pdbx_strand_id
1 'polypeptide(L)'
;MTRDRLFRNLIDERDKKVYIETSVVSYYTGEISRDIVIAGHQVSTRNFWNKLISNDLIPVISVLVLKEVSQGDIEQAKKRKDAIQGFVVLSISKEAEELSVLLIKNHGIPSEFPEDALHIAIASVEKVEFIATWNFKHMNNPFTKNKIREIIEKAGYTCPILASPEELLGEEL
;
A
#
# COMPACT_ATOMS: atom_id res chain seq x y z
N MET A 1 8.09 -17.95 22.58
CA MET A 1 8.56 -16.72 21.91
C MET A 1 8.00 -16.73 20.50
N THR A 2 7.05 -15.84 20.20
CA THR A 2 6.22 -15.86 18.98
C THR A 2 7.05 -15.50 17.74
N ARG A 3 6.74 -16.11 16.58
CA ARG A 3 7.41 -15.90 15.28
C ARG A 3 7.63 -14.42 14.93
N ASP A 4 6.76 -13.52 15.38
CA ASP A 4 6.88 -12.06 15.20
C ASP A 4 8.19 -11.45 15.70
N ARG A 5 8.78 -12.00 16.77
CA ARG A 5 10.02 -11.45 17.34
C ARG A 5 11.28 -11.83 16.55
N LEU A 6 11.21 -12.92 15.78
CA LEU A 6 12.34 -13.38 14.96
C LEU A 6 12.40 -12.64 13.62
N PHE A 7 11.26 -12.29 13.01
CA PHE A 7 11.22 -11.53 11.76
C PHE A 7 11.70 -10.08 11.91
N ARG A 8 11.44 -9.44 13.06
CA ARG A 8 11.91 -8.06 13.30
C ARG A 8 13.44 -7.93 13.36
N ASN A 9 14.17 -9.02 13.58
CA ASN A 9 15.64 -9.02 13.68
C ASN A 9 16.35 -9.37 12.35
N LEU A 10 15.61 -9.51 11.24
CA LEU A 10 16.15 -9.89 9.93
C LEU A 10 16.04 -8.78 8.88
N ILE A 11 15.52 -7.61 9.26
CA ILE A 11 15.35 -6.46 8.36
C ILE A 11 16.55 -5.53 8.60
N ASP A 12 17.42 -5.39 7.59
CA ASP A 12 18.51 -4.41 7.59
C ASP A 12 17.89 -3.00 7.56
N GLU A 13 18.51 -2.00 8.21
CA GLU A 13 18.05 -0.60 8.13
C GLU A 13 18.02 -0.06 6.69
N ARG A 14 18.68 -0.74 5.75
CA ARG A 14 18.68 -0.43 4.31
C ARG A 14 17.54 -1.08 3.53
N ASP A 15 16.83 -2.05 4.11
CA ASP A 15 15.76 -2.73 3.41
C ASP A 15 14.53 -1.82 3.32
N LYS A 16 14.08 -1.56 2.09
CA LYS A 16 12.96 -0.65 1.84
C LYS A 16 11.64 -1.41 1.93
N LYS A 17 10.74 -0.98 2.81
CA LYS A 17 9.38 -1.50 2.92
C LYS A 17 8.50 -0.86 1.85
N VAL A 18 7.60 -1.68 1.31
CA VAL A 18 6.54 -1.22 0.41
C VAL A 18 5.19 -1.67 0.93
N TYR A 19 4.33 -0.70 1.20
CA TYR A 19 2.95 -0.92 1.58
C TYR A 19 2.15 -1.31 0.35
N ILE A 20 1.58 -2.51 0.36
CA ILE A 20 0.75 -3.02 -0.74
C ILE A 20 -0.72 -2.67 -0.45
N GLU A 21 -1.25 -1.68 -1.18
CA GLU A 21 -2.66 -1.31 -1.10
C GLU A 21 -3.54 -2.32 -1.84
N THR A 22 -4.79 -2.45 -1.40
CA THR A 22 -5.74 -3.51 -1.84
C THR A 22 -5.95 -3.57 -3.35
N SER A 23 -5.94 -2.44 -4.05
CA SER A 23 -6.06 -2.41 -5.51
C SER A 23 -4.95 -3.22 -6.18
N VAL A 24 -3.70 -3.14 -5.70
CA VAL A 24 -2.56 -3.88 -6.25
C VAL A 24 -2.77 -5.38 -6.10
N VAL A 25 -3.26 -5.84 -4.94
CA VAL A 25 -3.60 -7.26 -4.72
C VAL A 25 -4.70 -7.72 -5.69
N SER A 26 -5.68 -6.86 -5.93
CA SER A 26 -6.79 -7.14 -6.85
C SER A 26 -6.32 -7.24 -8.30
N TYR A 27 -5.44 -6.34 -8.75
CA TYR A 27 -4.83 -6.39 -10.08
C TYR A 27 -3.92 -7.61 -10.26
N TYR A 28 -3.19 -8.02 -9.22
CA TYR A 28 -2.33 -9.20 -9.27
C TYR A 28 -3.12 -10.49 -9.51
N THR A 29 -4.20 -10.68 -8.73
CA THR A 29 -4.99 -11.92 -8.68
C THR A 29 -6.10 -12.00 -9.71
N GLY A 30 -6.52 -10.85 -10.27
CA GLY A 30 -7.58 -10.77 -11.25
C GLY A 30 -7.25 -11.54 -12.54
N GLU A 31 -8.27 -12.12 -13.16
CA GLU A 31 -8.17 -12.66 -14.51
C GLU A 31 -7.84 -11.55 -15.50
N ILE A 32 -7.10 -11.88 -16.57
CA ILE A 32 -6.70 -10.88 -17.57
C ILE A 32 -7.96 -10.24 -18.15
N SER A 33 -8.07 -8.92 -17.98
CA SER A 33 -9.18 -8.15 -18.48
C SER A 33 -9.12 -8.04 -20.00
N ARG A 34 -10.30 -7.91 -20.64
CA ARG A 34 -10.40 -7.55 -22.06
C ARG A 34 -10.22 -6.05 -22.28
N ASP A 35 -10.35 -5.25 -21.23
CA ASP A 35 -9.99 -3.84 -21.25
C ASP A 35 -8.45 -3.71 -21.26
N ILE A 36 -7.92 -3.08 -22.30
CA ILE A 36 -6.48 -2.99 -22.56
C ILE A 36 -5.75 -2.22 -21.45
N VAL A 37 -6.39 -1.17 -20.90
CA VAL A 37 -5.79 -0.36 -19.83
C VAL A 37 -5.69 -1.18 -18.55
N ILE A 38 -6.78 -1.86 -18.18
CA ILE A 38 -6.80 -2.75 -17.01
C ILE A 38 -5.79 -3.89 -17.20
N ALA A 39 -5.74 -4.51 -18.37
CA ALA A 39 -4.78 -5.57 -18.68
C ALA A 39 -3.33 -5.08 -18.54
N GLY A 40 -3.02 -3.86 -18.97
CA GLY A 40 -1.72 -3.23 -18.76
C GLY A 40 -1.36 -3.12 -17.27
N HIS A 41 -2.25 -2.59 -16.44
CA HIS A 41 -2.05 -2.52 -14.99
C HIS A 41 -1.84 -3.91 -14.36
N GLN A 42 -2.56 -4.94 -14.81
CA GLN A 42 -2.37 -6.32 -14.34
C GLN A 42 -0.99 -6.86 -14.69
N VAL A 43 -0.50 -6.60 -15.91
CA VAL A 43 0.85 -7.00 -16.34
C VAL A 43 1.91 -6.27 -15.51
N SER A 44 1.82 -4.95 -15.38
CA SER A 44 2.75 -4.17 -14.55
C SER A 44 2.76 -4.62 -13.09
N THR A 45 1.59 -4.95 -12.54
CA THR A 45 1.47 -5.47 -11.18
C THR A 45 2.16 -6.82 -11.01
N ARG A 46 1.97 -7.75 -11.95
CA ARG A 46 2.61 -9.08 -11.89
C ARG A 46 4.12 -8.99 -12.04
N ASN A 47 4.60 -8.08 -12.89
CA ASN A 47 6.04 -7.79 -13.01
C ASN A 47 6.59 -7.21 -11.70
N PHE A 48 5.90 -6.24 -11.10
CA PHE A 48 6.28 -5.67 -9.80
C PHE A 48 6.29 -6.73 -8.69
N TRP A 49 5.34 -7.68 -8.72
CA TRP A 49 5.28 -8.78 -7.75
C TRP A 49 6.57 -9.61 -7.72
N ASN A 50 7.28 -9.74 -8.85
CA ASN A 50 8.56 -10.44 -8.90
C ASN A 50 9.64 -9.74 -8.05
N LYS A 51 9.64 -8.40 -7.94
CA LYS A 51 10.55 -7.66 -7.04
C LYS A 51 10.28 -7.96 -5.56
N LEU A 52 9.01 -8.21 -5.22
CA LEU A 52 8.64 -8.63 -3.86
C LEU A 52 9.16 -10.05 -3.58
N ILE A 53 9.07 -10.95 -4.55
CA ILE A 53 9.53 -12.35 -4.43
C ILE A 53 11.06 -12.43 -4.38
N SER A 54 11.77 -11.57 -5.12
CA SER A 54 13.24 -11.52 -5.10
C SER A 54 13.82 -10.91 -3.82
N ASN A 55 12.96 -10.38 -2.94
CA ASN A 55 13.31 -9.63 -1.71
C ASN A 55 14.06 -8.31 -1.98
N ASP A 56 13.81 -7.67 -3.13
CA ASP A 56 14.33 -6.32 -3.40
C ASP A 56 13.61 -5.26 -2.53
N LEU A 57 12.36 -5.55 -2.16
CA LEU A 57 11.52 -4.76 -1.28
C LEU A 57 10.85 -5.67 -0.26
N ILE A 58 10.60 -5.15 0.95
CA ILE A 58 9.85 -5.87 1.98
C ILE A 58 8.36 -5.53 1.86
N PRO A 59 7.51 -6.49 1.42
CA PRO A 59 6.08 -6.23 1.30
C PRO A 59 5.43 -6.19 2.69
N VAL A 60 4.73 -5.09 2.95
CA VAL A 60 3.92 -4.90 4.15
C VAL A 60 2.48 -4.59 3.75
N ILE A 61 1.52 -5.02 4.56
CA ILE A 61 0.08 -4.75 4.43
C ILE A 61 -0.46 -4.32 5.78
N SER A 62 -1.68 -3.80 5.85
CA SER A 62 -2.35 -3.55 7.13
C SER A 62 -3.51 -4.49 7.39
N VAL A 63 -4.01 -4.47 8.63
CA VAL A 63 -5.31 -5.05 8.99
C VAL A 63 -6.44 -4.51 8.12
N LEU A 64 -6.37 -3.26 7.65
CA LEU A 64 -7.34 -2.70 6.70
C LEU A 64 -7.32 -3.45 5.36
N VAL A 65 -6.13 -3.70 4.80
CA VAL A 65 -6.00 -4.50 3.56
C VAL A 65 -6.56 -5.90 3.75
N LEU A 66 -6.28 -6.56 4.89
CA LEU A 66 -6.86 -7.88 5.20
C LEU A 66 -8.40 -7.86 5.21
N LYS A 67 -9.01 -6.79 5.74
CA LYS A 67 -10.46 -6.61 5.74
C LYS A 67 -10.98 -6.45 4.31
N GLU A 68 -10.34 -5.64 3.50
CA GLU A 68 -10.81 -5.31 2.14
C GLU A 68 -10.65 -6.48 1.17
N VAL A 69 -9.49 -7.16 1.20
CA VAL A 69 -9.28 -8.34 0.34
C VAL A 69 -10.25 -9.48 0.68
N SER A 70 -10.83 -9.48 1.88
CA SER A 70 -11.83 -10.46 2.31
C SER A 70 -13.23 -10.23 1.73
N GLN A 71 -13.49 -9.09 1.10
CA GLN A 71 -14.83 -8.73 0.64
C GLN A 71 -15.15 -9.26 -0.77
N GLY A 72 -16.44 -9.28 -1.13
CA GLY A 72 -16.90 -9.69 -2.45
C GLY A 72 -16.98 -11.21 -2.62
N ASP A 73 -16.73 -11.67 -3.85
CA ASP A 73 -16.81 -13.09 -4.20
C ASP A 73 -15.82 -13.94 -3.40
N ILE A 74 -16.29 -15.11 -2.91
CA ILE A 74 -15.53 -15.98 -1.99
C ILE A 74 -14.26 -16.51 -2.66
N GLU A 75 -14.33 -16.92 -3.92
CA GLU A 75 -13.18 -17.49 -4.63
C GLU A 75 -12.15 -16.39 -4.94
N GLN A 76 -12.59 -15.20 -5.32
CA GLN A 76 -11.70 -14.05 -5.52
C GLN A 76 -11.07 -13.57 -4.20
N ALA A 77 -11.84 -13.54 -3.12
CA ALA A 77 -11.33 -13.19 -1.80
C ALA A 77 -10.28 -14.19 -1.32
N LYS A 78 -10.49 -15.49 -1.58
CA LYS A 78 -9.51 -16.54 -1.30
C LYS A 78 -8.21 -16.31 -2.08
N LYS A 79 -8.29 -16.09 -3.41
CA LYS A 79 -7.11 -15.80 -4.24
C LYS A 79 -6.30 -14.62 -3.70
N ARG A 80 -6.97 -13.52 -3.31
CA ARG A 80 -6.29 -12.34 -2.74
C ARG A 80 -5.63 -12.61 -1.40
N LYS A 81 -6.28 -13.38 -0.52
CA LYS A 81 -5.71 -13.80 0.76
C LYS A 81 -4.48 -14.68 0.59
N ASP A 82 -4.56 -15.65 -0.32
CA ASP A 82 -3.46 -16.57 -0.61
C ASP A 82 -2.26 -15.79 -1.18
N ALA A 83 -2.50 -14.79 -2.04
CA ALA A 83 -1.45 -13.98 -2.67
C ALA A 83 -0.62 -13.15 -1.68
N ILE A 84 -1.21 -12.69 -0.58
CA ILE A 84 -0.53 -11.87 0.43
C ILE A 84 -0.07 -12.68 1.65
N GLN A 85 -0.19 -14.01 1.58
CA GLN A 85 0.23 -14.90 2.64
C GLN A 85 1.74 -14.74 2.89
N GLY A 86 2.11 -14.42 4.13
CA GLY A 86 3.51 -14.22 4.52
C GLY A 86 3.98 -12.77 4.49
N PHE A 87 3.18 -11.83 4.00
CA PHE A 87 3.48 -10.40 4.11
C PHE A 87 3.38 -9.93 5.57
N VAL A 88 4.18 -8.93 5.95
CA VAL A 88 4.14 -8.35 7.29
C VAL A 88 2.84 -7.57 7.45
N VAL A 89 2.11 -7.80 8.55
CA VAL A 89 0.84 -7.14 8.83
C VAL A 89 1.04 -6.03 9.87
N LEU A 90 0.74 -4.80 9.46
CA LEU A 90 0.75 -3.59 10.28
C LEU A 90 -0.60 -3.42 10.99
N SER A 91 -0.56 -3.05 12.27
CA SER A 91 -1.74 -2.72 13.07
C SER A 91 -2.27 -1.32 12.74
N ILE A 92 -3.55 -1.09 13.02
CA ILE A 92 -4.13 0.25 13.01
C ILE A 92 -3.91 0.86 14.39
N SER A 93 -3.00 1.83 14.50
CA SER A 93 -2.73 2.53 15.75
C SER A 93 -3.61 3.77 15.91
N LYS A 94 -3.69 4.30 17.13
CA LYS A 94 -4.41 5.55 17.42
C LYS A 94 -3.81 6.73 16.65
N GLU A 95 -2.49 6.76 16.52
CA GLU A 95 -1.75 7.77 15.76
C GLU A 95 -2.13 7.71 14.28
N ALA A 96 -2.29 6.52 13.71
CA ALA A 96 -2.72 6.34 12.33
C ALA A 96 -4.18 6.81 12.13
N GLU A 97 -5.07 6.50 13.08
CA GLU A 97 -6.45 7.01 13.05
C GLU A 97 -6.48 8.55 13.12
N GLU A 98 -5.75 9.15 14.05
CA GLU A 98 -5.66 10.61 14.18
C GLU A 98 -5.07 11.28 12.94
N LEU A 99 -4.01 10.72 12.36
CA LEU A 99 -3.41 11.22 11.13
C LEU A 99 -4.35 11.08 9.93
N SER A 100 -5.14 10.01 9.85
CA SER A 100 -6.17 9.84 8.80
C SER A 100 -7.24 10.93 8.87
N VAL A 101 -7.68 11.30 10.08
CA VAL A 101 -8.62 12.40 10.31
C VAL A 101 -8.00 13.73 9.90
N LEU A 102 -6.70 13.95 10.18
CA LEU A 102 -6.00 15.16 9.75
C LEU A 102 -5.91 15.27 8.22
N LEU A 103 -5.64 14.16 7.52
CA LEU A 103 -5.63 14.11 6.05
C LEU A 103 -6.97 14.55 5.47
N ILE A 104 -8.07 14.05 6.03
CA ILE A 104 -9.42 14.40 5.57
C ILE A 104 -9.75 15.86 5.90
N LYS A 105 -9.52 16.28 7.15
CA LYS A 105 -9.85 17.63 7.64
C LYS A 105 -9.12 18.73 6.87
N ASN A 106 -7.90 18.46 6.42
CA ASN A 106 -7.08 19.41 5.65
C ASN A 106 -7.16 19.19 4.14
N HIS A 107 -8.16 18.42 3.67
CA HIS A 107 -8.44 18.18 2.26
C HIS A 107 -7.29 17.51 1.48
N GLY A 108 -6.46 16.72 2.17
CA GLY A 108 -5.48 15.84 1.53
C GLY A 108 -6.14 14.64 0.86
N ILE A 109 -7.23 14.14 1.46
CA ILE A 109 -8.09 13.08 0.92
C ILE A 109 -9.55 13.53 1.08
N PRO A 110 -10.45 13.27 0.10
CA PRO A 110 -11.86 13.60 0.25
C PRO A 110 -12.52 12.80 1.38
N SER A 111 -13.45 13.41 2.10
CA SER A 111 -14.15 12.80 3.24
C SER A 111 -14.94 11.53 2.92
N GLU A 112 -15.29 11.34 1.65
CA GLU A 112 -16.00 10.20 1.10
C GLU A 112 -15.11 8.94 1.00
N PHE A 113 -13.78 9.09 1.13
CA PHE A 113 -12.81 7.99 1.02
C PHE A 113 -11.94 7.89 2.28
N PRO A 114 -12.52 7.62 3.46
CA PRO A 114 -11.77 7.54 4.70
C PRO A 114 -10.78 6.37 4.74
N GLU A 115 -11.06 5.26 4.05
CA GLU A 115 -10.11 4.14 3.95
C GLU A 115 -8.82 4.53 3.21
N ASP A 116 -8.89 5.35 2.15
CA ASP A 116 -7.72 5.86 1.43
C ASP A 116 -6.80 6.69 2.35
N ALA A 117 -7.40 7.55 3.18
CA ALA A 117 -6.67 8.33 4.18
C ALA A 117 -6.01 7.42 5.23
N LEU A 118 -6.70 6.36 5.64
CA LEU A 118 -6.20 5.42 6.64
C LEU A 118 -5.04 4.56 6.12
N HIS A 119 -5.06 4.12 4.86
CA HIS A 119 -3.90 3.45 4.23
C HIS A 119 -2.63 4.31 4.30
N ILE A 120 -2.77 5.58 3.91
CA ILE A 120 -1.65 6.53 3.91
C ILE A 120 -1.14 6.77 5.33
N ALA A 121 -2.06 6.98 6.27
CA ALA A 121 -1.72 7.25 7.66
C ALA A 121 -0.97 6.08 8.31
N ILE A 122 -1.44 4.85 8.11
CA ILE A 122 -0.77 3.64 8.62
C ILE A 122 0.66 3.55 8.09
N ALA A 123 0.83 3.68 6.77
CA ALA A 123 2.15 3.62 6.14
C ALA A 123 3.10 4.73 6.64
N SER A 124 2.57 5.93 6.90
CA SER A 124 3.35 7.07 7.40
C SER A 124 3.81 6.88 8.85
N VAL A 125 2.90 6.41 9.73
CA VAL A 125 3.20 6.15 11.15
C VAL A 125 4.21 5.01 11.29
N GLU A 126 4.06 3.97 10.47
CA GLU A 126 4.95 2.80 10.45
C GLU A 126 6.25 3.03 9.64
N LYS A 127 6.49 4.27 9.19
CA LYS A 127 7.68 4.69 8.46
C LYS A 127 7.97 3.78 7.27
N VAL A 128 6.97 3.55 6.43
CA VAL A 128 7.12 2.80 5.19
C VAL A 128 7.64 3.74 4.09
N GLU A 129 8.55 3.26 3.26
CA GLU A 129 9.20 4.06 2.23
C GLU A 129 8.26 4.32 1.04
N PHE A 130 7.49 3.30 0.63
CA PHE A 130 6.63 3.35 -0.54
C PHE A 130 5.20 2.87 -0.24
N ILE A 131 4.20 3.47 -0.90
CA ILE A 131 2.87 2.87 -1.05
C ILE A 131 2.70 2.51 -2.52
N ALA A 132 2.53 1.22 -2.80
CA ALA A 132 2.12 0.73 -4.10
C ALA A 132 0.59 0.80 -4.20
N THR A 133 0.06 1.58 -5.16
CA THR A 133 -1.39 1.74 -5.35
C THR A 133 -1.75 2.04 -6.83
N TRP A 134 -2.91 1.55 -7.27
CA TRP A 134 -3.55 1.96 -8.52
C TRP A 134 -4.63 3.06 -8.33
N ASN A 135 -4.84 3.55 -7.10
CA ASN A 135 -5.81 4.60 -6.83
C ASN A 135 -5.25 5.99 -7.20
N PHE A 136 -5.20 6.28 -8.50
CA PHE A 136 -4.75 7.58 -9.01
C PHE A 136 -5.70 8.73 -8.65
N LYS A 137 -7.00 8.44 -8.55
CA LYS A 137 -8.02 9.47 -8.37
C LYS A 137 -7.95 10.12 -6.99
N HIS A 138 -7.65 9.33 -5.96
CA HIS A 138 -7.72 9.78 -4.58
C HIS A 138 -6.35 9.80 -3.89
N MET A 139 -5.37 9.02 -4.36
CA MET A 139 -4.05 8.92 -3.72
C MET A 139 -2.91 9.34 -4.66
N ASN A 140 -2.83 8.77 -5.86
CA ASN A 140 -1.63 8.84 -6.71
C ASN A 140 -1.64 9.93 -7.81
N ASN A 141 -2.41 11.01 -7.66
CA ASN A 141 -2.35 12.20 -8.54
C ASN A 141 -1.38 13.26 -8.00
N PRO A 142 -0.53 13.92 -8.82
CA PRO A 142 0.50 14.86 -8.34
C PRO A 142 0.03 15.95 -7.38
N PHE A 143 -1.11 16.59 -7.64
CA PHE A 143 -1.66 17.63 -6.76
C PHE A 143 -2.05 17.06 -5.39
N THR A 144 -2.68 15.89 -5.40
CA THR A 144 -3.09 15.16 -4.21
C THR A 144 -1.87 14.70 -3.41
N LYS A 145 -0.86 14.12 -4.07
CA LYS A 145 0.42 13.70 -3.46
C LYS A 145 1.12 14.84 -2.72
N ASN A 146 1.19 16.02 -3.35
CA ASN A 146 1.80 17.20 -2.71
C ASN A 146 1.02 17.63 -1.46
N LYS A 147 -0.31 17.61 -1.51
CA LYS A 147 -1.14 17.99 -0.36
C LYS A 147 -1.02 16.98 0.79
N ILE A 148 -1.07 15.69 0.47
CA ILE A 148 -0.86 14.59 1.42
C ILE A 148 0.49 14.76 2.12
N ARG A 149 1.57 14.96 1.35
CA ARG A 149 2.92 15.15 1.88
C ARG A 149 3.00 16.33 2.85
N GLU A 150 2.46 17.49 2.44
CA GLU A 150 2.44 18.70 3.26
C GLU A 150 1.77 18.44 4.63
N ILE A 151 0.63 17.74 4.64
CA ILE A 151 -0.12 17.46 5.87
C ILE A 151 0.65 16.49 6.77
N ILE A 152 1.20 15.41 6.22
CA ILE A 152 1.92 14.38 6.97
C ILE A 152 3.20 14.94 7.59
N GLU A 153 3.97 15.70 6.81
CA GLU A 153 5.23 16.30 7.28
C GLU A 153 4.98 17.37 8.35
N LYS A 154 3.92 18.19 8.20
CA LYS A 154 3.50 19.13 9.24
C LYS A 154 3.04 18.45 10.52
N ALA A 155 2.53 17.23 10.42
CA ALA A 155 2.16 16.40 11.58
C ALA A 155 3.38 15.67 12.22
N GLY A 156 4.59 15.85 11.68
CA GLY A 156 5.83 15.29 12.23
C GLY A 156 6.16 13.87 11.76
N TYR A 157 5.48 13.38 10.72
CA TYR A 157 5.72 12.06 10.13
C TYR A 157 6.43 12.17 8.78
N THR A 158 7.07 11.08 8.34
CA THR A 158 7.62 10.98 6.98
C THR A 158 6.53 10.49 6.03
N CYS A 159 6.29 11.25 4.95
CA CYS A 159 5.34 10.84 3.93
C CYS A 159 5.95 9.73 3.05
N PRO A 160 5.30 8.56 2.92
CA PRO A 160 5.73 7.54 1.96
C PRO A 160 5.64 8.09 0.54
N ILE A 161 6.45 7.54 -0.36
CA ILE A 161 6.31 7.80 -1.79
C ILE A 161 5.13 6.98 -2.31
N LEU A 162 4.07 7.67 -2.72
CA LEU A 162 2.93 7.05 -3.40
C LEU A 162 3.28 6.84 -4.87
N ALA A 163 3.25 5.58 -5.30
CA ALA A 163 3.63 5.17 -6.64
C ALA A 163 2.77 4.01 -7.12
N SER A 164 2.58 3.92 -8.43
CA SER A 164 2.02 2.75 -9.08
C SER A 164 3.05 1.63 -9.14
N PRO A 165 2.61 0.36 -9.28
CA PRO A 165 3.52 -0.75 -9.54
C PRO A 165 4.46 -0.51 -10.75
N GLU A 166 3.99 0.20 -11.78
CA GLU A 166 4.81 0.59 -12.93
C GLU A 166 5.93 1.58 -12.57
N GLU A 167 5.62 2.62 -11.79
CA GLU A 167 6.63 3.56 -11.30
C GLU A 167 7.69 2.86 -10.42
N LEU A 168 7.29 1.85 -9.64
CA LEU A 168 8.20 1.06 -8.78
C LEU A 168 9.01 0.00 -9.54
N LEU A 169 8.69 -0.26 -10.82
CA LEU A 169 9.52 -1.11 -11.68
C LEU A 169 10.77 -0.40 -12.19
N GLY A 170 10.77 0.94 -12.22
CA GLY A 170 11.91 1.75 -12.67
C GLY A 170 13.22 1.40 -11.94
N GLU A 171 14.33 1.63 -12.62
CA GLU A 171 15.67 1.53 -12.05
C GLU A 171 16.00 2.82 -11.27
N GLU A 172 16.78 2.70 -10.19
CA GLU A 172 17.43 3.87 -9.60
C GLU A 172 18.47 4.37 -10.61
N LEU A 173 18.32 5.61 -11.07
CA LEU A 173 19.29 6.28 -11.95
C LEU A 173 20.60 6.59 -11.23
#